data_AF-A0A7G9ZAM2-F1
#
_entry.id   AF-A0A7G9ZAM2-F1
#
_cell.length_a   1.000
_cell.length_b   1.000
_cell.length_c   1.000
_cell.angle_alpha   90.00
_cell.angle_beta   90.00
_cell.angle_gamma   90.00
#
_symmetry.space_group_name_H-M   'P 1'
#
loop_
_entity.id
_entity.type
_entity.pdbx_description
1 polymer ?
#
loop_
_entity_poly.entity_id
_entity_poly.type
_entity_poly.pdbx_seq_one_letter_code
_entity_poly.pdbx_strand_id
1 'polypeptide(L)'
;MNIETEEVLKKLKSKVRYTTKELCSKGEKIYAVIKEKLEPTLNNKFVAIEVDSGDYFIGNDAIEATNKARERYPGSVFFLVRVGHLAAFKTSLLKAKTLFIDFIDRRVEVKDKEV
;
A
#
# COMPACT_ATOMS: atom_id res chain seq x y z
N MET A 1 9.23 -24.34 -4.09
CA MET A 1 9.07 -23.30 -3.05
C MET A 1 9.80 -23.81 -1.82
N ASN A 2 10.87 -23.15 -1.39
CA ASN A 2 11.77 -23.64 -0.35
C ASN A 2 11.13 -23.47 1.04
N ILE A 3 11.36 -24.41 1.97
CA ILE A 3 10.81 -24.39 3.34
C ILE A 3 11.19 -23.09 4.08
N GLU A 4 12.38 -22.57 3.80
CA GLU A 4 12.88 -21.30 4.34
C GLU A 4 12.03 -20.09 3.93
N THR A 5 11.48 -20.09 2.71
CA THR A 5 10.61 -19.01 2.22
C THR A 5 9.28 -18.99 2.98
N GLU A 6 8.71 -20.15 3.29
CA GLU A 6 7.45 -20.24 4.04
C GLU A 6 7.59 -19.78 5.49
N GLU A 7 8.70 -20.10 6.16
CA GLU A 7 8.97 -19.62 7.51
C GLU A 7 9.16 -18.10 7.57
N VAL A 8 9.89 -17.54 6.59
CA VAL A 8 10.05 -16.08 6.46
C VAL A 8 8.70 -15.42 6.22
N LEU A 9 7.88 -15.93 5.30
CA LEU A 9 6.54 -15.40 5.02
C LEU A 9 5.61 -15.51 6.24
N LYS A 10 5.65 -16.62 6.99
CA LYS A 10 4.87 -16.82 8.21
C LYS A 10 5.28 -15.84 9.32
N LYS A 11 6.58 -15.62 9.50
CA LYS A 11 7.13 -14.68 10.49
C LYS A 11 6.89 -13.22 10.11
N LEU A 12 6.85 -12.92 8.81
CA LEU A 12 6.42 -11.60 8.31
C LEU A 12 4.94 -11.40 8.56
N LYS A 13 4.07 -12.34 8.15
CA LYS A 13 2.62 -12.28 8.36
C LYS A 13 2.25 -12.14 9.84
N SER A 14 2.97 -12.81 10.75
CA SER A 14 2.71 -12.71 12.19
C SER A 14 3.12 -11.37 12.82
N LYS A 15 3.95 -10.56 12.13
CA LYS A 15 4.32 -9.20 12.56
C LYS A 15 3.44 -8.11 11.96
N VAL A 16 2.70 -8.39 10.89
CA VAL A 16 1.83 -7.37 10.28
C VAL A 16 0.58 -7.21 11.14
N ARG A 17 0.38 -5.99 11.65
CA ARG A 17 -0.77 -5.65 12.52
C ARG A 17 -2.13 -5.79 11.84
N TYR A 18 -2.16 -5.79 10.51
CA TYR A 18 -3.37 -5.82 9.70
C TYR A 18 -3.28 -6.83 8.58
N THR A 19 -4.38 -7.53 8.32
CA THR A 19 -4.57 -8.14 7.00
C THR A 19 -4.68 -7.03 5.95
N THR A 20 -4.39 -7.35 4.68
CA THR A 20 -4.55 -6.40 3.57
C THR A 20 -5.97 -5.80 3.53
N LYS A 21 -6.99 -6.62 3.80
CA LYS A 21 -8.39 -6.19 3.80
C LYS A 21 -8.68 -5.15 4.89
N GLU A 22 -8.17 -5.37 6.10
CA GLU A 22 -8.35 -4.43 7.21
C GLU A 22 -7.61 -3.12 6.96
N LEU A 23 -6.37 -3.19 6.45
CA LEU A 23 -5.58 -2.02 6.08
C LEU A 23 -6.30 -1.16 5.03
N CYS A 24 -6.80 -1.80 3.96
CA CYS A 24 -7.57 -1.09 2.92
C CYS A 24 -8.85 -0.48 3.49
N SER A 25 -9.62 -1.24 4.26
CA SER A 25 -10.88 -0.72 4.82
C SER A 25 -10.67 0.47 5.75
N LYS A 26 -9.62 0.46 6.58
CA LYS A 26 -9.28 1.62 7.42
C LYS A 26 -8.80 2.80 6.59
N GLY A 27 -7.89 2.55 5.64
CA GLY A 27 -7.34 3.59 4.77
C GLY A 27 -8.37 4.27 3.89
N GLU A 28 -9.33 3.52 3.33
CA GLU A 28 -10.44 4.06 2.55
C GLU A 28 -11.34 5.00 3.36
N LYS A 29 -11.62 4.64 4.63
CA LYS A 29 -12.39 5.50 5.53
C LYS A 29 -11.69 6.83 5.78
N ILE A 30 -10.37 6.80 6.01
CA ILE A 30 -9.58 8.01 6.21
C ILE A 30 -9.52 8.84 4.91
N TYR A 31 -9.26 8.19 3.77
CA TYR A 31 -9.23 8.87 2.47
C TYR A 31 -10.58 9.54 2.15
N ALA A 32 -11.70 8.88 2.45
CA ALA A 32 -13.03 9.45 2.24
C ALA A 32 -13.28 10.76 2.99
N VAL A 33 -12.62 10.97 4.14
CA VAL A 33 -12.70 12.21 4.92
C VAL A 33 -11.79 13.30 4.34
N ILE A 34 -10.60 12.95 3.89
CA ILE A 34 -9.60 13.93 3.43
C ILE A 34 -9.69 14.25 1.94
N LYS A 35 -10.38 13.43 1.12
CA LYS A 35 -10.39 13.56 -0.34
C LYS A 35 -10.91 14.92 -0.82
N GLU A 36 -11.91 15.51 -0.16
CA GLU A 36 -12.49 16.79 -0.57
C GLU A 36 -11.47 17.94 -0.48
N LYS A 37 -10.51 17.83 0.44
CA LYS A 37 -9.40 18.78 0.56
C LYS A 37 -8.31 18.53 -0.48
N LEU A 38 -8.08 17.28 -0.86
CA LEU A 38 -6.93 16.89 -1.69
C LEU A 38 -7.24 16.92 -3.19
N GLU A 39 -8.40 16.43 -3.60
CA GLU A 39 -8.77 16.27 -5.01
C GLU A 39 -8.77 17.57 -5.82
N PRO A 40 -9.16 18.74 -5.28
CA PRO A 40 -9.16 19.99 -6.04
C PRO A 40 -7.77 20.47 -6.47
N THR A 41 -6.72 20.16 -5.72
CA THR A 41 -5.38 20.77 -5.91
C THR A 41 -4.25 19.76 -6.14
N LEU A 42 -4.44 18.51 -5.71
CA LEU A 42 -3.39 17.49 -5.67
C LEU A 42 -3.74 16.28 -6.53
N ASN A 43 -4.59 16.47 -7.54
CA ASN A 43 -4.96 15.40 -8.46
C ASN A 43 -3.71 14.71 -9.04
N ASN A 44 -3.80 13.39 -9.23
CA ASN A 44 -2.72 12.51 -9.69
C ASN A 44 -1.52 12.32 -8.73
N LYS A 45 -1.45 13.01 -7.59
CA LYS A 45 -0.44 12.74 -6.54
C LYS A 45 -0.77 11.45 -5.80
N PHE A 46 0.21 10.94 -5.06
CA PHE A 46 0.04 9.76 -4.21
C PHE A 46 -0.06 10.18 -2.75
N VAL A 47 -0.90 9.47 -2.01
CA VAL A 47 -1.08 9.64 -0.56
C VAL A 47 -0.81 8.30 0.12
N ALA A 48 0.16 8.29 1.02
CA ALA A 48 0.39 7.19 1.96
C ALA A 48 -0.26 7.56 3.30
N ILE A 49 -1.14 6.70 3.81
CA ILE A 49 -1.90 6.90 5.05
C ILE A 49 -1.42 5.88 6.08
N GLU A 50 -1.01 6.37 7.25
CA GLU A 50 -0.81 5.52 8.43
C GLU A 50 -2.17 5.38 9.15
N VAL A 51 -2.69 4.16 9.19
CA VAL A 51 -4.10 3.93 9.53
C VAL A 51 -4.41 3.97 11.03
N ASP A 52 -3.40 3.91 11.91
CA ASP A 52 -3.59 4.01 13.36
C ASP A 52 -3.73 5.47 13.80
N SER A 53 -2.91 6.35 13.27
CA SER A 53 -2.85 7.77 13.59
C SER A 53 -3.76 8.63 12.70
N GLY A 54 -4.00 8.20 11.47
CA GLY A 54 -4.68 9.01 10.45
C GLY A 54 -3.76 10.01 9.75
N ASP A 55 -2.48 10.05 10.09
CA ASP A 55 -1.50 10.87 9.40
C ASP A 55 -1.34 10.42 7.95
N TYR A 56 -1.20 11.38 7.04
CA TYR A 56 -1.08 11.12 5.62
C TYR A 56 0.03 11.96 4.99
N PHE A 57 0.67 11.38 3.97
CA PHE A 57 1.87 11.93 3.35
C PHE A 57 1.70 11.95 1.84
N ILE A 58 1.95 13.10 1.23
CA ILE A 58 1.76 13.31 -0.21
C ILE A 58 3.10 13.22 -0.94
N GLY A 59 3.11 12.53 -2.08
CA GLY A 59 4.25 12.43 -2.99
C GLY A 59 3.84 12.57 -4.46
N ASN A 60 4.81 12.87 -5.31
CA ASN A 60 4.62 12.86 -6.76
C ASN A 60 4.42 11.44 -7.29
N ASP A 61 4.99 10.46 -6.61
CA ASP A 61 4.82 9.03 -6.87
C ASP A 61 4.63 8.22 -5.56
N ALA A 62 4.37 6.93 -5.73
CA ALA A 62 4.17 5.98 -4.64
C ALA A 62 5.37 5.86 -3.69
N ILE A 63 6.59 5.92 -4.23
CA ILE A 63 7.83 5.74 -3.48
C ILE A 63 8.06 6.96 -2.59
N GLU A 64 7.91 8.16 -3.15
CA GLU A 64 8.07 9.41 -2.43
C GLU A 64 7.07 9.51 -1.26
N ALA A 65 5.78 9.25 -1.52
CA ALA A 65 4.75 9.30 -0.48
C ALA A 65 5.06 8.32 0.67
N THR A 66 5.49 7.10 0.32
CA THR A 66 5.82 6.06 1.31
C THR A 66 7.11 6.38 2.07
N ASN A 67 8.12 6.96 1.43
CA ASN A 67 9.37 7.35 2.08
C ASN A 67 9.13 8.42 3.15
N LYS A 68 8.36 9.47 2.81
CA LYS A 68 7.94 10.49 3.79
C LYS A 68 7.18 9.88 4.97
N ALA A 69 6.29 8.92 4.70
CA ALA A 69 5.56 8.23 5.75
C ALA A 69 6.49 7.41 6.65
N ARG A 70 7.50 6.74 6.08
CA ARG A 70 8.49 5.93 6.81
C ARG A 70 9.43 6.76 7.66
N GLU A 71 9.77 7.98 7.26
CA GLU A 71 10.58 8.90 8.06
C GLU A 71 9.91 9.16 9.42
N ARG A 72 8.58 9.28 9.44
CA ARG A 72 7.82 9.52 10.68
C ARG A 72 7.37 8.23 11.38
N TYR A 73 7.03 7.20 10.61
CA TYR A 73 6.47 5.94 11.10
C TYR A 73 7.32 4.73 10.62
N PRO A 74 8.55 4.58 11.13
CA PRO A 74 9.41 3.49 10.73
C PRO A 74 8.78 2.12 11.05
N GLY A 75 8.87 1.18 10.10
CA GLY A 75 8.33 -0.17 10.25
C GLY A 75 6.80 -0.29 10.17
N SER A 76 6.07 0.80 9.93
CA SER A 76 4.62 0.76 9.72
C SER A 76 4.24 0.32 8.31
N VAL A 77 3.01 -0.16 8.17
CA VAL A 77 2.37 -0.44 6.89
C VAL A 77 1.38 0.69 6.57
N PHE A 78 1.33 1.09 5.30
CA PHE A 78 0.55 2.25 4.88
C PHE A 78 -0.49 1.85 3.84
N PHE A 79 -1.64 2.49 3.88
CA PHE A 79 -2.58 2.48 2.77
C PHE A 79 -2.14 3.51 1.74
N LEU A 80 -1.97 3.08 0.48
CA LEU A 80 -1.51 3.94 -0.60
C LEU A 80 -2.62 4.15 -1.64
N VAL A 81 -2.90 5.41 -1.98
CA VAL A 81 -3.92 5.78 -2.96
C VAL A 81 -3.44 6.92 -3.86
N ARG A 82 -3.90 6.95 -5.10
CA ARG A 82 -3.68 8.07 -6.03
C ARG A 82 -4.87 9.02 -5.95
N VAL A 83 -4.62 10.29 -5.66
CA VAL A 83 -5.66 11.31 -5.48
C VAL A 83 -6.45 11.49 -6.76
N GLY A 84 -7.78 11.54 -6.63
CA GLY A 84 -8.72 11.70 -7.76
C GLY A 84 -8.94 10.42 -8.58
N HIS A 85 -8.31 9.31 -8.19
CA HIS A 85 -8.56 7.99 -8.78
C HIS A 85 -9.25 7.14 -7.72
N LEU A 86 -10.39 6.55 -8.08
CA LEU A 86 -11.03 5.53 -7.24
C LEU A 86 -9.98 4.47 -6.91
N ALA A 87 -9.71 4.26 -5.62
CA ALA A 87 -8.99 3.08 -5.18
C ALA A 87 -9.71 1.88 -5.79
N ALA A 88 -9.05 1.18 -6.71
CA ALA A 88 -9.64 0.04 -7.37
C ALA A 88 -10.03 -0.97 -6.28
N PHE A 89 -11.33 -1.16 -6.05
CA PHE A 89 -12.04 -2.43 -6.15
C PHE A 89 -13.46 -2.32 -5.54
N LYS A 90 -14.44 -1.97 -6.39
CA LYS A 90 -15.79 -2.53 -6.27
C LYS A 90 -15.99 -3.41 -7.51
N THR A 91 -15.76 -4.72 -7.39
CA THR A 91 -15.95 -5.64 -8.51
C THR A 91 -17.41 -6.08 -8.56
N SER A 92 -18.18 -5.51 -9.48
CA SER A 92 -19.15 -6.30 -10.22
C SER A 92 -18.46 -6.72 -11.52
N LEU A 93 -17.87 -7.92 -11.48
CA LEU A 93 -17.51 -8.75 -12.63
C LEU A 93 -16.61 -8.13 -13.72
N LEU A 94 -15.28 -8.14 -13.52
CA LEU A 94 -14.36 -8.53 -14.60
C LEU A 94 -13.03 -8.99 -14.00
N LYS A 95 -12.48 -10.07 -14.56
CA LYS A 95 -11.28 -10.78 -14.12
C LYS A 95 -10.06 -9.84 -14.08
N ALA A 96 -9.73 -9.27 -12.92
CA ALA A 96 -8.48 -8.53 -12.68
C ALA A 96 -7.64 -9.22 -11.60
N LYS A 97 -7.51 -10.55 -11.69
CA LYS A 97 -6.82 -11.38 -10.70
C LYS A 97 -5.28 -11.35 -10.82
N THR A 98 -4.71 -10.61 -11.77
CA THR A 98 -3.33 -10.91 -12.22
C THR A 98 -2.31 -9.77 -12.07
N LEU A 99 -2.68 -8.49 -11.90
CA LEU A 99 -1.67 -7.42 -12.11
C LEU A 99 -1.05 -6.80 -10.86
N PHE A 100 -1.63 -6.96 -9.65
CA PHE A 100 -1.10 -6.32 -8.44
C PHE A 100 -0.26 -7.24 -7.54
N ILE A 101 -0.50 -8.55 -7.58
CA ILE A 101 0.28 -9.55 -6.82
C ILE A 101 1.60 -9.83 -7.54
N ASP A 102 1.60 -9.91 -8.87
CA ASP A 102 2.80 -10.14 -9.68
C ASP A 102 3.86 -9.02 -9.52
N PHE A 103 3.46 -7.78 -9.19
CA PHE A 103 4.40 -6.68 -8.97
C PHE A 103 5.16 -6.80 -7.64
N ILE A 104 4.53 -7.38 -6.62
CA ILE A 104 5.18 -7.63 -5.32
C ILE A 104 6.05 -8.89 -5.39
N ASP A 105 5.58 -9.95 -6.05
CA ASP A 105 6.35 -11.19 -6.20
C ASP A 105 7.59 -11.02 -7.10
N ARG A 106 7.49 -10.26 -8.21
CA ARG A 106 8.64 -10.02 -9.10
C ARG A 106 9.82 -9.30 -8.45
N ARG A 107 9.60 -8.55 -7.36
CA ARG A 107 10.70 -7.86 -6.66
C ARG A 107 11.44 -8.77 -5.68
N VAL A 108 10.85 -9.91 -5.32
CA VAL A 108 11.54 -10.92 -4.51
C VAL A 108 12.51 -11.72 -5.37
N GLU A 109 12.17 -12.01 -6.64
CA GLU A 109 13.05 -12.77 -7.55
C GLU A 109 14.29 -12.02 -8.07
N VAL A 110 14.29 -10.67 -8.09
CA VAL A 110 15.39 -9.90 -8.72
C VAL A 110 16.57 -9.66 -7.77
N LYS A 111 16.44 -9.93 -6.46
CA LYS A 111 17.56 -9.74 -5.52
C LYS A 111 18.54 -10.91 -5.42
N ASP A 112 18.28 -12.04 -6.07
CA ASP A 112 19.14 -13.24 -6.02
C ASP A 112 20.02 -13.43 -7.28
N LYS A 113 20.25 -12.38 -8.09
CA LYS A 113 21.04 -12.49 -9.34
C LYS A 113 22.14 -11.45 -9.55
N GLU A 114 22.67 -10.86 -8.50
CA GLU A 114 24.00 -10.23 -8.58
C GLU A 114 24.95 -10.90 -7.56
N VAL A 115 25.62 -11.93 -8.05
CA VAL A 115 26.97 -12.36 -7.64
C VAL A 115 27.86 -12.17 -8.85
#